data_AF-A0A4Y2DGC4-F1
#
_entry.id   AF-A0A4Y2DGC4-F1
#
_cell.length_a   1.000
_cell.length_b   1.000
_cell.length_c   1.000
_cell.angle_alpha   90.00
_cell.angle_beta   90.00
_cell.angle_gamma   90.00
#
_symmetry.space_group_name_H-M   'P 1'
#
loop_
_entity.id
_entity.type
_entity.pdbx_description
1 polymer ?
#
loop_
_entity_poly.entity_id
_entity_poly.type
_entity_poly.pdbx_seq_one_letter_code
_entity_poly.pdbx_strand_id
1 'polypeptide(L)'
;MDGWKNSGYVTTYLLKQICGEEKSVNPNEVTDWIRKLKSLLKGYDDRDIFNADETGLFYSVLPEKTLCFKGEKYSGGKISKERLTLLLCCNMLGDFETPIVIGKSKKPRCFMNIDVRKLSVS
;
A
#
# COMPACT_ATOMS: atom_id res chain seq x y z
N MET A 1 -15.82 -6.57 37.07
CA MET A 1 -16.00 -7.58 36.01
C MET A 1 -15.18 -7.12 34.83
N ASP A 2 -14.19 -7.92 34.40
CA ASP A 2 -13.61 -7.94 33.05
C ASP A 2 -12.50 -9.02 33.04
N GLY A 3 -12.97 -10.26 33.17
CA GLY A 3 -12.15 -11.47 33.27
C GLY A 3 -11.81 -12.11 31.92
N TRP A 4 -11.53 -11.32 30.88
CA TRP A 4 -11.25 -11.85 29.52
C TRP A 4 -9.79 -11.71 29.07
N LYS A 5 -8.90 -11.17 29.91
CA LYS A 5 -7.48 -10.96 29.53
C LYS A 5 -6.56 -12.19 29.66
N ASN A 6 -7.05 -13.36 30.08
CA ASN A 6 -6.20 -14.55 30.33
C ASN A 6 -6.63 -15.78 29.52
N SER A 7 -6.64 -15.67 28.19
CA SER A 7 -6.61 -16.84 27.30
C SER A 7 -5.46 -16.64 26.31
N GLY A 8 -4.44 -17.48 26.42
CA GLY A 8 -3.15 -17.40 25.72
C GLY A 8 -3.20 -17.66 24.21
N TYR A 9 -4.14 -17.05 23.49
CA TYR A 9 -4.31 -17.20 22.04
C TYR A 9 -4.45 -15.89 21.27
N VAL A 10 -4.22 -14.73 21.89
CA VAL A 10 -4.17 -13.46 21.16
C VAL A 10 -2.72 -13.06 20.95
N THR A 11 -2.07 -13.69 19.97
CA THR A 11 -0.86 -13.14 19.39
C THR A 11 -1.28 -12.02 18.45
N THR A 12 -1.19 -10.77 18.90
CA THR A 12 -1.29 -9.62 18.01
C THR A 12 -0.11 -9.67 17.03
N TYR A 13 -0.35 -10.16 15.81
CA TYR A 13 0.63 -10.08 14.73
C TYR A 13 0.71 -8.63 14.25
N LEU A 14 1.79 -7.93 14.63
CA LEU A 14 2.15 -6.66 14.00
C LEU A 14 2.79 -6.98 12.64
N LEU A 15 2.01 -6.91 11.56
CA LEU A 15 2.55 -6.87 10.20
C LEU A 15 3.20 -5.51 9.98
N LYS A 16 4.52 -5.43 10.23
CA LYS A 16 5.33 -4.28 9.80
C LYS A 16 5.73 -4.47 8.35
N GLN A 17 5.08 -3.75 7.45
CA GLN A 17 5.60 -3.53 6.11
C GLN A 17 6.60 -2.36 6.19
N ILE A 18 7.88 -2.65 6.00
CA ILE A 18 8.92 -1.61 5.84
C ILE A 18 8.69 -1.00 4.46
N CYS A 19 8.11 0.20 4.41
CA CYS A 19 7.92 0.96 3.19
C CYS A 19 8.80 2.21 3.26
N GLY A 20 9.66 2.40 2.25
CA GLY A 20 10.60 3.51 2.15
C GLY A 20 12.06 3.05 2.09
N GLU A 21 12.83 3.66 1.20
CA GLU A 21 14.29 3.59 1.25
C GLU A 21 14.78 4.53 2.38
N GLU A 22 15.59 4.02 3.29
CA GLU A 22 16.26 4.87 4.28
C GLU A 22 17.32 5.70 3.55
N LYS A 23 16.95 6.91 3.15
CA LYS A 23 17.90 7.93 2.72
C LYS A 23 18.27 8.76 3.94
N SER A 24 19.55 9.06 4.13
CA SER A 24 20.00 9.96 5.19
C SER A 24 19.48 11.38 4.90
N VAL A 25 18.29 11.70 5.41
CA VAL A 25 17.74 13.06 5.33
C VAL A 25 18.36 13.89 6.44
N ASN A 26 18.83 15.09 6.10
CA ASN A 26 19.37 16.03 7.07
C ASN A 26 18.26 16.45 8.07
N PRO A 27 18.44 16.25 9.39
CA PRO A 27 17.41 16.61 10.38
C PRO A 27 16.99 18.09 10.35
N ASN A 28 17.90 18.99 9.93
CA ASN A 28 17.60 20.40 9.79
C ASN A 28 16.62 20.66 8.65
N GLU A 29 16.78 19.96 7.52
CA GLU A 29 15.86 20.07 6.38
C GLU A 29 14.46 19.59 6.76
N VAL A 30 14.36 18.49 7.53
CA VAL A 30 13.07 17.99 8.05
C VAL A 30 12.42 19.04 8.95
N THR A 31 13.18 19.64 9.86
CA THR A 31 12.67 20.65 10.80
C THR A 31 12.16 21.89 10.06
N ASP A 32 12.91 22.37 9.07
CA ASP A 32 12.49 23.49 8.22
C ASP A 32 11.24 23.15 7.41
N TRP A 33 11.14 21.92 6.89
CA TRP A 33 9.97 21.47 6.16
C TRP A 33 8.73 21.41 7.05
N ILE A 34 8.85 20.90 8.28
CA ILE A 34 7.75 20.88 9.26
C ILE A 34 7.27 22.30 9.58
N ARG A 35 8.19 23.25 9.76
CA ARG A 35 7.85 24.65 10.01
C ARG A 35 7.12 25.28 8.83
N LYS A 36 7.59 25.01 7.60
CA LYS A 36 6.94 25.45 6.37
C LYS A 36 5.55 24.82 6.21
N LEU A 37 5.42 23.52 6.44
CA LEU A 37 4.13 22.82 6.37
C LEU A 37 3.10 23.43 7.32
N LYS A 38 3.46 23.66 8.59
CA LYS A 38 2.58 24.35 9.55
C LYS A 38 2.12 25.72 9.06
N SER A 39 2.99 26.46 8.37
CA SER A 39 2.62 27.76 7.79
C SER A 39 1.65 27.63 6.61
N LEU A 40 1.80 26.59 5.77
CA LEU A 40 0.93 26.31 4.62
C LEU A 40 -0.47 25.84 5.05
N LEU A 41 -0.53 25.06 6.13
CA LEU A 41 -1.78 24.55 6.69
C LEU A 41 -2.55 25.62 7.50
N LYS A 42 -1.96 26.80 7.74
CA LYS A 42 -2.59 27.85 8.53
C LYS A 42 -3.86 28.35 7.82
N GLY A 43 -5.01 28.21 8.49
CA GLY A 43 -6.31 28.64 8.00
C GLY A 43 -7.17 27.54 7.38
N TYR A 44 -6.64 26.31 7.29
CA TYR A 44 -7.43 25.11 7.01
C TYR A 44 -7.90 24.50 8.32
N ASP A 45 -9.12 23.96 8.33
CA ASP A 45 -9.62 23.11 9.41
C ASP A 45 -8.99 21.72 9.30
N ASP A 46 -8.80 21.01 10.41
CA ASP A 46 -8.23 19.65 10.41
C ASP A 46 -9.02 18.69 9.51
N ARG A 47 -10.33 18.91 9.37
CA ARG A 47 -11.18 18.10 8.50
C ARG A 47 -10.93 18.29 7.00
N ASP A 48 -10.33 19.42 6.64
CA ASP A 48 -10.04 19.82 5.26
C ASP A 48 -8.59 19.51 4.84
N ILE A 49 -7.79 18.96 5.75
CA ILE A 49 -6.41 18.57 5.48
C ILE A 49 -6.36 17.08 5.21
N PHE A 50 -6.13 16.71 3.95
CA PHE A 50 -6.09 15.33 3.49
C PHE A 50 -4.68 14.87 3.11
N ASN A 51 -4.39 13.60 3.39
CA ASN A 51 -3.30 12.88 2.77
C ASN A 51 -3.88 11.82 1.81
N ALA A 52 -3.17 11.55 0.72
CA ALA A 52 -3.53 10.50 -0.21
C ALA A 52 -2.30 9.72 -0.66
N ASP A 53 -2.42 8.41 -0.79
CA ASP A 53 -1.33 7.55 -1.25
C ASP A 53 -1.84 6.37 -2.10
N GLU A 54 -0.98 5.89 -3.01
CA GLU A 54 -1.26 4.76 -3.88
C GLU A 54 -0.79 3.44 -3.25
N THR A 55 -1.67 2.44 -3.23
CA THR A 55 -1.33 1.09 -2.75
C THR A 55 -1.73 0.00 -3.74
N GLY A 56 -1.01 -1.12 -3.72
CA GLY A 56 -1.30 -2.29 -4.54
C GLY A 56 -2.07 -3.35 -3.75
N LEU A 57 -3.32 -3.63 -4.15
CA LEU A 57 -4.12 -4.72 -3.61
C LEU A 57 -3.96 -5.99 -4.48
N PHE A 58 -3.28 -6.99 -3.93
CA PHE A 58 -3.05 -8.27 -4.59
C PHE A 58 -4.17 -9.27 -4.27
N TYR A 59 -5.25 -9.24 -5.04
CA TYR A 59 -6.46 -10.01 -4.76
C TYR A 59 -6.38 -11.48 -5.21
N SER A 60 -5.45 -11.83 -6.09
CA SER A 60 -5.30 -13.18 -6.65
C SER A 60 -4.09 -13.95 -6.07
N VAL A 61 -3.44 -13.40 -5.05
CA VAL A 61 -2.27 -14.05 -4.42
C VAL A 61 -2.77 -15.21 -3.55
N LEU A 62 -2.19 -16.39 -3.78
CA LEU A 62 -2.40 -17.55 -2.90
C LEU A 62 -1.67 -17.33 -1.57
N PRO A 63 -2.17 -17.91 -0.46
CA PRO A 63 -1.44 -17.90 0.80
C PRO A 63 -0.03 -18.45 0.63
N GLU A 64 0.95 -17.79 1.25
CA GLU A 64 2.37 -18.18 1.19
C GLU A 64 2.62 -19.56 1.83
N LYS A 65 1.71 -20.00 2.71
CA LYS A 65 1.73 -21.30 3.37
C LYS A 65 0.39 -21.98 3.17
N THR A 66 0.42 -23.20 2.64
CA THR A 66 -0.73 -24.09 2.55
C THR A 66 -0.57 -25.21 3.57
N LEU A 67 -1.65 -25.57 4.26
CA LEU A 67 -1.68 -26.75 5.13
C LEU A 67 -1.68 -28.00 4.24
N CYS A 68 -0.59 -28.77 4.26
CA CYS A 68 -0.47 -30.02 3.51
C CYS A 68 -0.50 -31.21 4.47
N PHE A 69 -1.13 -32.31 4.06
CA PHE A 69 -1.10 -33.54 4.84
C PHE A 69 0.25 -34.26 4.67
N LYS A 70 0.66 -34.98 5.72
CA LYS A 70 1.93 -35.72 5.74
C LYS A 70 1.90 -36.80 4.65
N GLY A 71 2.74 -36.65 3.63
CA GLY A 71 2.87 -37.60 2.51
C GLY A 71 2.36 -37.11 1.17
N GLU A 72 1.68 -35.96 1.11
CA GLU A 72 1.25 -35.36 -0.15
C GLU A 72 2.40 -34.64 -0.86
N LYS A 73 2.57 -34.90 -2.16
CA LYS A 73 3.47 -34.11 -3.01
C LYS A 73 2.82 -32.76 -3.29
N TYR A 74 3.40 -31.70 -2.77
CA TYR A 74 3.05 -30.33 -3.13
C TYR A 74 4.10 -29.75 -4.09
N SER A 75 3.63 -29.18 -5.21
CA SER A 75 4.44 -28.34 -6.09
C SER A 75 4.02 -26.88 -5.91
N GLY A 76 5.00 -25.99 -5.72
CA GLY A 76 4.73 -24.56 -5.62
C GLY A 76 4.15 -24.01 -6.93
N GLY A 77 3.04 -23.29 -6.84
CA GLY A 77 2.46 -22.56 -7.96
C GLY A 77 3.15 -21.21 -8.21
N LYS A 78 3.04 -20.68 -9.44
CA LYS A 78 3.46 -19.30 -9.73
C LYS A 78 2.50 -18.34 -9.03
N ILE A 79 3.03 -17.51 -8.12
CA ILE A 79 2.24 -16.49 -7.43
C ILE A 79 1.69 -15.51 -8.46
N SER A 80 0.37 -15.31 -8.47
CA SER A 80 -0.26 -14.30 -9.31
C SER A 80 0.23 -12.92 -8.87
N LYS A 81 0.71 -12.13 -9.84
CA LYS A 81 1.10 -10.72 -9.62
C LYS A 81 -0.02 -9.76 -9.99
N GLU A 82 -1.24 -10.26 -10.22
CA GLU A 82 -2.40 -9.41 -10.47
C GLU A 82 -2.67 -8.55 -9.23
N ARG A 83 -2.68 -7.24 -9.45
CA ARG A 83 -2.93 -6.23 -8.43
C ARG A 83 -3.86 -5.16 -8.96
N LEU A 84 -4.78 -4.71 -8.12
CA LEU A 84 -5.47 -3.44 -8.30
C LEU A 84 -4.61 -2.35 -7.68
N THR A 85 -4.49 -1.20 -8.34
CA THR A 85 -3.88 -0.03 -7.72
C THR A 85 -5.01 0.82 -7.16
N LEU A 86 -4.95 1.15 -5.88
CA LEU A 86 -5.95 1.93 -5.18
C LEU A 86 -5.32 3.25 -4.74
N LEU A 87 -6.04 4.35 -4.93
CA LEU A 87 -5.77 5.61 -4.26
C LEU A 87 -6.62 5.66 -2.99
N LEU A 88 -5.95 5.74 -1.84
CA LEU A 88 -6.60 5.91 -0.55
C LEU A 88 -6.39 7.34 -0.09
N CYS A 89 -7.42 7.97 0.47
CA CYS A 89 -7.37 9.33 0.96
C CYS A 89 -8.05 9.43 2.32
N CYS A 90 -7.41 10.14 3.25
CA CYS A 90 -7.85 10.27 4.63
C CYS A 90 -7.56 11.69 5.13
N ASN A 91 -8.48 12.30 5.87
CA ASN A 91 -8.26 13.60 6.50
C ASN A 91 -7.49 13.48 7.83
N MET A 92 -7.08 14.61 8.41
CA MET A 92 -6.35 14.59 9.69
C MET A 92 -7.19 14.07 10.87
N LEU A 93 -8.52 14.06 10.77
CA LEU A 93 -9.41 13.49 11.77
C LEU A 93 -9.55 11.97 11.66
N GLY A 94 -9.06 11.37 10.57
CA GLY A 94 -9.16 9.94 10.30
C GLY A 94 -10.38 9.53 9.48
N ASP A 95 -11.15 10.48 8.95
CA ASP A 95 -12.23 10.18 8.02
C ASP A 95 -11.65 9.73 6.67
N PHE A 96 -12.16 8.62 6.17
CA PHE A 96 -11.70 8.02 4.90
C PHE A 96 -12.64 8.39 3.76
N GLU A 97 -12.05 8.82 2.66
CA GLU A 97 -12.75 8.95 1.39
C GLU A 97 -12.96 7.57 0.74
N THR A 98 -13.91 7.52 -0.18
CA THR A 98 -14.17 6.29 -0.95
C THR A 98 -12.93 5.91 -1.77
N PRO A 99 -12.37 4.69 -1.63
CA PRO A 99 -11.21 4.26 -2.40
C PRO A 99 -11.44 4.34 -3.91
N ILE A 100 -10.45 4.88 -4.64
CA ILE A 100 -10.50 4.99 -6.10
C ILE A 100 -9.63 3.91 -6.72
N VAL A 101 -10.17 3.16 -7.68
CA VAL A 101 -9.40 2.17 -8.46
C VAL A 101 -8.68 2.89 -9.60
N ILE A 102 -7.35 2.83 -9.59
CA ILE A 102 -6.49 3.31 -10.67
C ILE A 102 -6.30 2.19 -11.70
N GLY A 103 -6.80 2.43 -12.91
CA GLY A 103 -6.65 1.53 -14.05
C GLY A 103 -5.24 1.56 -14.66
N LYS A 104 -4.99 0.63 -15.60
CA LYS A 104 -3.76 0.62 -16.40
C LYS A 104 -3.78 1.78 -17.39
N SER A 105 -2.63 2.44 -17.59
CA SER A 105 -2.51 3.50 -18.59
C SER A 105 -2.84 2.99 -19.99
N LYS A 106 -3.68 3.74 -20.72
CA LYS A 106 -4.05 3.42 -22.12
C LYS A 106 -2.83 3.37 -23.06
N LYS A 107 -1.82 4.20 -22.79
CA LYS A 107 -0.54 4.22 -23.53
C LYS A 107 0.61 4.35 -22.53
N PRO A 108 1.16 3.23 -22.03
CA PRO A 108 2.27 3.27 -21.09
C PRO A 108 3.47 4.03 -21.67
N ARG A 109 4.15 4.81 -20.82
CA ARG A 109 5.31 5.63 -21.24
C ARG A 109 6.46 4.80 -21.80
N CYS A 110 6.64 3.56 -21.33
CA CYS A 110 7.65 2.65 -21.87
C CYS A 110 7.41 2.26 -23.34
N PHE A 111 6.20 2.50 -23.87
CA PHE A 111 5.85 2.31 -25.29
C PHE A 111 5.69 3.65 -26.03
N MET A 112 6.25 4.73 -25.48
CA MET A 112 6.30 6.00 -26.21
C MET A 112 7.09 5.80 -27.51
N ASN A 113 6.51 6.25 -28.62
CA ASN A 113 7.05 6.10 -29.99
C ASN A 113 7.21 4.64 -30.48
N ILE A 114 6.67 3.66 -29.76
CA ILE A 114 6.61 2.27 -30.22
C ILE A 114 5.20 1.99 -30.75
N ASP A 115 5.09 1.45 -31.96
CA ASP A 115 3.84 0.88 -32.43
C ASP A 115 3.63 -0.46 -31.76
N VAL A 116 2.85 -0.46 -30.68
CA VAL A 116 2.54 -1.65 -29.87
C VAL A 116 1.95 -2.80 -30.68
N ARG A 117 1.35 -2.55 -31.85
CA ARG A 117 0.81 -3.60 -32.74
C ARG A 117 1.91 -4.34 -33.51
N LYS A 118 3.09 -3.73 -33.64
CA LYS A 118 4.27 -4.34 -34.27
C LYS A 118 5.11 -5.14 -33.28
N LEU A 119 4.81 -5.03 -31.98
CA LEU A 119 5.41 -5.91 -30.98
C LEU A 119 4.79 -7.30 -31.17
N SER A 120 5.61 -8.27 -31.57
CA SER A 120 5.23 -9.68 -31.58
C SER A 120 5.15 -10.18 -30.14
N VAL A 121 3.98 -10.05 -29.54
CA VAL A 121 3.65 -10.69 -28.26
C VAL A 121 2.71 -11.85 -28.58
N SER A 122 3.22 -13.06 -28.39
CA SER A 122 2.45 -14.31 -28.49
C SER A 122 1.55 -14.50 -27.27
#